data_AF-A0A2A6Z7M0-F1
#
_entry.id   AF-A0A2A6Z7M0-F1
#
_cell.length_a   1.000
_cell.length_b   1.000
_cell.length_c   1.000
_cell.angle_alpha   90.00
_cell.angle_beta   90.00
_cell.angle_gamma   90.00
#
_symmetry.space_group_name_H-M   'P 1'
#
loop_
_entity.id
_entity.type
_entity.pdbx_description
1 polymer ?
#
loop_
_entity_poly.entity_id
_entity_poly.type
_entity_poly.pdbx_seq_one_letter_code
_entity_poly.pdbx_strand_id
1 'polypeptide(L)' 'MNIIWANRLIAGTKTWAEMPVSRRVGVKKVLAGRVNKGEITAEDYKNITGEAYTA' A
#
# COMPACT_ATOMS: atom_id res chain seq x y z
N MET A 1 6.41 6.66 9.54
CA MET A 1 5.71 5.38 9.81
C MET A 1 4.96 4.82 8.59
N ASN A 2 4.19 5.62 7.84
CA ASN A 2 3.44 5.12 6.66
C ASN A 2 4.33 4.46 5.60
N ILE A 3 5.51 5.03 5.32
CA ILE A 3 6.49 4.46 4.39
C ILE A 3 6.96 3.07 4.86
N ILE A 4 7.18 2.90 6.17
CA ILE A 4 7.60 1.62 6.74
C ILE A 4 6.51 0.56 6.55
N TRP A 5 5.24 0.93 6.82
CA TRP A 5 4.10 0.05 6.55
C TRP A 5 3.99 -0.31 5.08
N ALA A 6 4.07 0.67 4.17
CA ALA A 6 4.06 0.42 2.73
C ALA A 6 5.17 -0.56 2.31
N ASN A 7 6.40 -0.37 2.81
CA ASN A 7 7.52 -1.30 2.56
C ASN A 7 7.21 -2.72 3.06
N ARG A 8 6.67 -2.84 4.28
CA ARG A 8 6.38 -4.14 4.90
C ARG A 8 5.27 -4.89 4.17
N LEU A 9 4.27 -4.17 3.66
CA LEU A 9 3.16 -4.70 2.86
C LEU A 9 3.66 -5.19 1.49
N ILE A 10 4.47 -4.38 0.79
CA ILE A 10 5.06 -4.77 -0.50
C ILE A 10 5.99 -5.98 -0.34
N ALA A 11 6.76 -6.02 0.74
CA ALA A 11 7.64 -7.15 1.05
C ALA A 11 6.90 -8.39 1.58
N GLY A 12 5.58 -8.35 1.77
CA GLY A 12 4.78 -9.46 2.31
C GLY A 12 5.03 -9.80 3.78
N THR A 13 5.89 -9.06 4.47
CA THR A 13 6.23 -9.28 5.89
C THR A 13 5.13 -8.82 6.86
N LYS A 14 4.16 -8.05 6.37
CA LYS A 14 2.93 -7.64 7.05
C LYS A 14 1.77 -7.64 6.05
N THR A 15 0.57 -7.81 6.58
CA THR A 15 -0.68 -7.80 5.81
C THR A 15 -1.50 -6.54 6.10
N TRP A 16 -2.42 -6.21 5.20
CA TRP A 16 -3.32 -5.07 5.34
C TRP A 16 -4.23 -5.15 6.56
N ALA A 17 -4.63 -6.36 6.94
CA ALA A 17 -5.48 -6.62 8.10
C ALA A 17 -4.77 -6.29 9.43
N GLU A 18 -3.46 -6.52 9.51
CA GLU A 18 -2.65 -6.19 10.70
C GLU A 18 -2.45 -4.68 10.89
N MET A 19 -2.66 -3.88 9.85
CA MET A 19 -2.39 -2.45 9.89
C MET A 19 -3.50 -1.68 10.62
N PRO A 20 -3.15 -0.79 11.58
CA PRO A 20 -4.13 0.06 12.25
C PRO A 20 -4.96 0.88 11.26
N VAL A 21 -6.27 0.92 11.47
CA VAL A 21 -7.22 1.62 10.58
C VAL A 21 -6.85 3.10 10.42
N SER A 22 -6.41 3.75 11.50
CA SER A 22 -5.97 5.15 11.51
C SER A 22 -4.79 5.45 10.57
N ARG A 23 -4.03 4.43 10.15
CA ARG A 23 -2.89 4.57 9.22
C ARG A 23 -3.25 4.29 7.77
N ARG A 24 -4.38 3.64 7.50
CA ARG A 24 -4.77 3.17 6.14
C ARG A 24 -4.72 4.28 5.10
N VAL A 25 -5.33 5.43 5.40
CA VAL A 25 -5.37 6.57 4.46
C VAL A 25 -3.96 7.05 4.09
N GLY A 26 -3.08 7.18 5.09
CA GLY A 26 -1.71 7.64 4.87
C GLY A 26 -0.86 6.63 4.10
N VAL A 27 -1.07 5.34 4.31
CA VAL A 27 -0.35 4.27 3.60
C VAL A 27 -0.85 4.12 2.16
N LYS A 28 -2.16 4.23 1.90
CA LYS A 28 -2.71 4.27 0.53
C LYS A 28 -2.07 5.38 -0.30
N LYS A 29 -1.92 6.59 0.25
CA LYS A 29 -1.24 7.70 -0.45
C LYS A 29 0.19 7.37 -0.84
N VAL A 30 0.93 6.68 0.03
CA VAL A 30 2.29 6.22 -0.29
C VAL A 30 2.26 5.18 -1.40
N LEU A 31 1.42 4.14 -1.28
CA LEU A 31 1.30 3.09 -2.28
C LEU A 31 0.86 3.64 -3.64
N ALA A 32 -0.10 4.56 -3.69
CA ALA A 32 -0.50 5.26 -4.91
C ALA A 32 0.67 6.04 -5.54
N GLY A 33 1.45 6.76 -4.72
CA GLY A 33 2.66 7.41 -5.18
C GLY A 33 3.70 6.44 -5.76
N ARG A 34 3.74 5.20 -5.28
CA ARG A 34 4.62 4.14 -5.82
C ARG A 34 4.12 3.57 -7.14
N VAL A 35 2.80 3.39 -7.28
CA VAL A 35 2.20 3.04 -8.58
C VAL A 35 2.55 4.10 -9.61
N ASN A 36 2.39 5.38 -9.29
CA ASN A 36 2.73 6.49 -10.20
C ASN A 36 4.21 6.58 -10.57
N LYS A 37 5.10 6.06 -9.72
CA LYS A 37 6.55 5.98 -9.98
C LYS A 37 6.97 4.68 -10.68
N GLY A 38 6.04 3.74 -10.89
CA GLY A 38 6.34 2.41 -11.41
C GLY A 38 7.11 1.51 -10.43
N GLU A 39 7.16 1.87 -9.15
CA GLU A 39 7.82 1.06 -8.11
C GLU A 39 7.01 -0.21 -7.77
N ILE A 40 5.69 -0.16 -7.97
CA ILE A 40 4.76 -1.29 -7.88
C ILE A 40 3.71 -1.17 -8.98
N THR A 41 3.04 -2.26 -9.31
CA THR A 41 1.94 -2.25 -10.27
C THR A 41 0.61 -1.85 -9.62
N ALA A 42 -0.37 -1.46 -10.44
CA ALA A 42 -1.75 -1.25 -9.97
C ALA A 42 -2.38 -2.54 -9.39
N GLU A 43 -1.96 -3.71 -9.89
CA GLU A 43 -2.40 -5.00 -9.36
C GLU A 43 -1.77 -5.29 -7.99
N ASP A 44 -0.51 -4.94 -7.77
CA ASP A 44 0.11 -5.02 -6.43
C ASP A 44 -0.62 -4.14 -5.42
N TYR A 45 -1.00 -2.92 -5.81
CA TYR A 45 -1.82 -2.05 -4.97
C TYR A 45 -3.14 -2.72 -4.57
N LYS A 46 -3.82 -3.34 -5.54
CA LYS A 46 -5.08 -4.05 -5.31
C LYS A 46 -4.90 -5.30 -4.44
N ASN A 47 -3.85 -6.07 -4.68
CA ASN A 47 -3.53 -7.25 -3.87
C ASN A 47 -3.19 -6.88 -2.42
N ILE A 48 -2.50 -5.76 -2.22
CA ILE A 48 -2.17 -5.26 -0.88
C ILE A 48 -3.41 -4.71 -0.18
N THR A 49 -4.18 -3.83 -0.83
CA THR A 49 -5.22 -3.04 -0.16
C THR A 49 -6.62 -3.66 -0.23
N GLY A 50 -6.84 -4.59 -1.16
CA GLY A 50 -8.15 -5.09 -1.55
C GLY A 50 -8.94 -4.15 -2.46
N GLU A 51 -8.38 -3.02 -2.87
CA GLU A 51 -9.07 -1.98 -3.62
C GLU A 51 -8.42 -1.72 -4.98
N ALA A 52 -9.24 -1.52 -6.02
CA ALA A 52 -8.74 -1.11 -7.32
C ALA A 52 -7.99 0.23 -7.21
N TYR A 53 -6.84 0.33 -7.87
CA TYR A 53 -6.11 1.59 -7.96
C TYR A 53 -6.87 2.58 -8.85
N THR A 54 -7.21 3.75 -8.31
CA THR A 54 -7.75 4.89 -9.05
C THR A 54 -6.75 6.04 -8.97
N ALA A 55 -6.21 6.45 -10.11
CA ALA A 55 -5.25 7.55 -10.22
C ALA A 55 -5.85 8.90 -9.81
#